data_AF-A0A6B8VJM1-F1
#
_entry.id   AF-A0A6B8VJM1-F1
#
_cell.length_a   1.000
_cell.length_b   1.000
_cell.length_c   1.000
_cell.angle_alpha   90.00
_cell.angle_beta   90.00
_cell.angle_gamma   90.00
#
_symmetry.space_group_name_H-M   'P 1'
#
loop_
_entity.id
_entity.type
_entity.pdbx_description
1 polymer ?
#
loop_
_entity_poly.entity_id
_entity_poly.type
_entity_poly.pdbx_seq_one_letter_code
_entity_poly.pdbx_strand_id
1 'polypeptide(L)'
;MNRKLSAVVLVPLLLVACSKAEEQPPVVTIYETETIMQPAPADTSRAPSPSTAATSAVAAAPKNKIIPVEALETLWVPSLCGNQAANLVNGELPASARTVSNYAQLARDESGAPKGAYTDINGDGRDEAVIVYNCDGGGAAGWPDNLLIYDNDLNYLTDFTGWKDVSGYSPARHHIQAFQWDEDSIRVQWLGYAEKDAACCASRKLLGELTMPGGVPTMTLITDVPVTR
;
A
#
# COMPACT_ATOMS: atom_id res chain seq x y z
N MET A 1 -50.72 -48.37 -41.48
CA MET A 1 -49.54 -47.99 -40.66
C MET A 1 -49.95 -46.83 -39.76
N ASN A 2 -49.84 -46.80 -38.42
CA ASN A 2 -49.07 -47.58 -37.45
C ASN A 2 -47.55 -47.57 -37.71
N ARG A 3 -46.64 -47.10 -36.84
CA ARG A 3 -46.69 -46.59 -35.43
C ARG A 3 -45.71 -45.40 -35.28
N LYS A 4 -45.60 -44.62 -34.19
CA LYS A 4 -46.17 -44.72 -32.81
C LYS A 4 -46.89 -43.44 -32.34
N LEU A 5 -46.52 -42.85 -31.19
CA LEU A 5 -47.36 -41.93 -30.36
C LEU A 5 -46.55 -41.24 -29.22
N SER A 6 -46.81 -39.95 -28.94
CA SER A 6 -46.20 -39.09 -27.89
C SER A 6 -46.49 -39.54 -26.44
N ALA A 7 -45.76 -39.03 -25.44
CA ALA A 7 -46.00 -39.29 -24.01
C ALA A 7 -45.99 -37.97 -23.18
N VAL A 8 -46.82 -37.90 -22.13
CA VAL A 8 -47.18 -36.68 -21.40
C VAL A 8 -47.35 -36.97 -19.90
N VAL A 9 -46.56 -36.27 -19.07
CA VAL A 9 -46.86 -35.70 -17.72
C VAL A 9 -47.50 -36.58 -16.63
N LEU A 10 -46.87 -36.66 -15.44
CA LEU A 10 -47.40 -36.07 -14.18
C LEU A 10 -46.37 -36.00 -13.04
N VAL A 11 -46.68 -35.24 -11.98
CA VAL A 11 -45.87 -34.98 -10.76
C VAL A 11 -46.80 -34.96 -9.54
N PRO A 12 -46.42 -35.55 -8.38
CA PRO A 12 -46.62 -34.83 -7.11
C PRO A 12 -45.57 -35.07 -6.00
N LEU A 13 -44.96 -33.96 -5.58
CA LEU A 13 -44.72 -33.48 -4.19
C LEU A 13 -44.62 -34.45 -2.97
N LEU A 14 -43.45 -34.44 -2.31
CA LEU A 14 -43.16 -34.75 -0.89
C LEU A 14 -41.78 -34.13 -0.53
N LEU A 15 -41.44 -33.67 0.68
CA LEU A 15 -42.22 -33.26 1.87
C LEU A 15 -41.40 -32.19 2.68
N VAL A 16 -41.20 -32.33 4.00
CA VAL A 16 -40.49 -31.35 4.88
C VAL A 16 -39.65 -32.07 5.96
N ALA A 17 -38.45 -31.55 6.25
CA ALA A 17 -37.76 -31.70 7.55
C ALA A 17 -36.75 -30.57 7.78
N CYS A 18 -36.72 -29.98 8.98
CA CYS A 18 -35.65 -29.09 9.45
C CYS A 18 -34.83 -29.79 10.53
N SER A 19 -33.51 -29.57 10.58
CA SER A 19 -32.70 -29.74 11.79
C SER A 19 -31.39 -28.96 11.69
N LYS A 20 -30.91 -28.48 12.85
CA LYS A 20 -29.60 -27.81 12.99
C LYS A 20 -28.48 -28.85 13.04
N ALA A 21 -27.30 -28.47 12.56
CA ALA A 21 -26.08 -28.48 13.37
C ALA A 21 -25.14 -27.39 12.85
N GLU A 22 -24.40 -26.73 13.74
CA GLU A 22 -23.45 -25.67 13.42
C GLU A 22 -22.09 -26.15 13.92
N GLU A 23 -21.19 -26.50 13.00
CA GLU A 23 -19.91 -27.13 13.33
C GLU A 23 -18.84 -26.06 13.55
N GLN A 24 -18.80 -25.52 14.77
CA GLN A 24 -17.77 -24.56 15.18
C GLN A 24 -16.36 -25.18 15.07
N PRO A 25 -15.34 -24.43 14.61
CA PRO A 25 -13.95 -24.86 14.71
C PRO A 25 -13.55 -25.02 16.19
N PRO A 26 -12.63 -25.96 16.51
CA PRO A 26 -12.31 -26.31 17.88
C PRO A 26 -11.68 -25.14 18.65
N VAL A 27 -12.25 -24.84 19.83
CA VAL A 27 -11.70 -23.87 20.78
C VAL A 27 -10.38 -24.40 21.35
N VAL A 28 -9.29 -23.66 21.13
CA VAL A 28 -7.97 -23.96 21.71
C VAL A 28 -7.93 -23.41 23.14
N THR A 29 -8.31 -24.24 24.12
CA THR A 29 -8.16 -23.89 25.54
C THR A 29 -6.69 -23.92 25.94
N ILE A 30 -6.12 -22.74 26.22
CA ILE A 30 -4.78 -22.61 26.80
C ILE A 30 -4.88 -22.92 28.30
N TYR A 31 -4.17 -23.95 28.78
CA TYR A 31 -4.09 -24.28 30.21
C TYR A 31 -2.82 -23.70 30.82
N GLU A 32 -2.97 -22.56 31.49
CA GLU A 32 -1.92 -21.96 32.31
C GLU A 32 -1.58 -22.90 33.48
N THR A 33 -0.31 -23.31 33.60
CA THR A 33 0.11 -24.37 34.53
C THR A 33 0.84 -23.79 35.73
N GLU A 34 0.10 -23.35 36.74
CA GLU A 34 0.67 -22.87 38.00
C GLU A 34 1.49 -23.97 38.70
N THR A 35 2.81 -23.77 38.78
CA THR A 35 3.72 -24.71 39.44
C THR A 35 3.91 -24.32 40.91
N ILE A 36 3.09 -24.89 41.79
CA ILE A 36 3.19 -24.68 43.24
C ILE A 36 4.40 -25.44 43.80
N MET A 37 5.54 -24.75 43.97
CA MET A 37 6.69 -25.30 44.67
C MET A 37 6.51 -25.22 46.19
N GLN A 38 6.34 -26.37 46.84
CA GLN A 38 6.50 -26.49 48.29
C GLN A 38 7.99 -26.40 48.68
N PRO A 39 8.32 -25.85 49.88
CA PRO A 39 9.70 -25.73 50.33
C PRO A 39 10.28 -27.09 50.77
N ALA A 40 11.52 -27.36 50.35
CA ALA A 40 12.36 -28.46 50.83
C ALA A 40 13.47 -27.91 51.76
N PRO A 41 14.05 -28.72 52.67
CA PRO A 41 14.82 -28.20 53.80
C PRO A 41 16.22 -27.68 53.43
N ALA A 42 16.76 -26.81 54.29
CA ALA A 42 18.11 -26.30 54.17
C ALA A 42 19.15 -27.36 54.57
N ASP A 43 20.13 -27.57 53.69
CA ASP A 43 21.46 -28.08 54.04
C ASP A 43 22.52 -27.42 53.12
N THR A 44 23.79 -27.77 53.30
CA THR A 44 24.86 -26.78 53.36
C THR A 44 25.90 -26.93 52.25
N SER A 45 26.55 -25.81 51.89
CA SER A 45 27.85 -25.74 51.19
C SER A 45 27.91 -26.12 49.69
N ARG A 46 27.78 -25.11 48.82
CA ARG A 46 28.78 -24.89 47.75
C ARG A 46 28.89 -23.41 47.36
N ALA A 47 30.05 -23.04 46.83
CA ALA A 47 30.43 -21.68 46.43
C ALA A 47 29.66 -21.16 45.18
N PRO A 48 29.59 -19.83 44.94
CA PRO A 48 28.68 -19.26 43.94
C PRO A 48 29.15 -19.49 42.50
N SER A 49 28.19 -19.75 41.61
CA SER A 49 28.38 -19.76 40.17
C SER A 49 27.80 -18.47 39.57
N PRO A 50 28.59 -17.62 38.88
CA PRO A 50 28.07 -16.43 38.23
C PRO A 50 27.29 -16.83 36.98
N SER A 51 25.99 -17.03 37.13
CA SER A 51 25.09 -17.13 35.97
C SER A 51 24.93 -15.74 35.38
N THR A 52 25.81 -15.41 34.43
CA THR A 52 25.71 -14.20 33.62
C THR A 52 24.43 -14.31 32.78
N ALA A 53 23.35 -13.71 33.28
CA ALA A 53 22.14 -13.50 32.49
C ALA A 53 22.53 -12.65 31.29
N ALA A 54 22.61 -13.29 30.11
CA ALA A 54 22.86 -12.61 28.86
C ALA A 54 21.61 -11.78 28.53
N THR A 55 21.61 -10.53 28.98
CA THR A 55 20.65 -9.53 28.52
C THR A 55 20.86 -9.39 27.01
N SER A 56 20.01 -10.05 26.23
CA SER A 56 19.87 -9.77 24.80
C SER A 56 19.46 -8.32 24.66
N ALA A 57 20.45 -7.45 24.42
CA ALA A 57 20.20 -6.08 24.07
C ALA A 57 19.40 -6.10 22.76
N VAL A 58 18.11 -5.77 22.85
CA VAL A 58 17.32 -5.41 21.68
C VAL A 58 18.09 -4.29 21.01
N ALA A 59 18.56 -4.54 19.78
CA ALA A 59 19.32 -3.54 19.05
C ALA A 59 18.44 -2.30 18.91
N ALA A 60 18.97 -1.13 19.28
CA ALA A 60 18.24 0.12 19.10
C ALA A 60 17.86 0.26 17.63
N ALA A 61 16.59 0.55 17.36
CA ALA A 61 16.04 0.61 16.00
C ALA A 61 16.92 1.49 15.10
N PRO A 62 17.19 1.06 13.85
CA PRO A 62 18.03 1.82 12.93
C PRO A 62 17.36 3.17 12.63
N LYS A 63 18.00 4.26 13.06
CA LYS A 63 17.39 5.59 12.99
C LYS A 63 17.05 6.00 11.56
N ASN A 64 15.87 6.59 11.40
CA ASN A 64 15.44 7.25 10.18
C ASN A 64 16.45 8.32 9.77
N LYS A 65 16.64 8.45 8.45
CA LYS A 65 17.53 9.43 7.84
C LYS A 65 16.71 10.66 7.48
N ILE A 66 17.24 11.84 7.80
CA ILE A 66 16.76 13.07 7.16
C ILE A 66 17.18 12.98 5.70
N ILE A 67 16.21 12.72 4.81
CA ILE A 67 16.42 12.69 3.37
C ILE A 67 16.50 14.14 2.87
N PRO A 68 17.65 14.59 2.34
CA PRO A 68 17.80 15.96 1.86
C PRO A 68 17.27 16.09 0.43
N VAL A 69 16.82 17.28 0.04
CA VAL A 69 16.15 17.51 -1.25
C VAL A 69 17.06 17.15 -2.44
N GLU A 70 18.36 17.46 -2.37
CA GLU A 70 19.34 17.15 -3.40
C GLU A 70 19.51 15.63 -3.67
N ALA A 71 19.17 14.77 -2.72
CA ALA A 71 19.13 13.32 -2.95
C ALA A 71 17.92 12.91 -3.80
N LEU A 72 16.78 13.58 -3.62
CA LEU A 72 15.57 13.37 -4.43
C LEU A 72 15.82 13.75 -5.90
N GLU A 73 16.51 14.87 -6.12
CA GLU A 73 16.86 15.41 -7.45
C GLU A 73 17.76 14.47 -8.30
N THR A 74 18.29 13.40 -7.70
CA THR A 74 19.16 12.39 -8.35
C THR A 74 18.67 10.94 -8.20
N LEU A 75 17.44 10.73 -7.71
CA LEU A 75 16.82 9.40 -7.52
C LEU A 75 16.92 8.50 -8.75
N TRP A 76 17.06 7.21 -8.52
CA TRP A 76 16.84 6.21 -9.57
C TRP A 76 15.34 6.02 -9.80
N VAL A 77 14.90 6.09 -11.05
CA VAL A 77 13.50 5.88 -11.46
C VAL A 77 13.41 4.63 -12.33
N PRO A 78 12.41 3.75 -12.12
CA PRO A 78 12.20 2.53 -12.90
C PRO A 78 11.76 2.82 -14.34
N SER A 79 11.65 1.76 -15.15
CA SER A 79 11.13 1.85 -16.51
C SER A 79 9.61 2.07 -16.46
N LEU A 80 9.18 3.34 -16.56
CA LEU A 80 7.81 3.77 -16.30
C LEU A 80 7.28 4.72 -17.38
N CYS A 81 5.96 4.72 -17.61
CA CYS A 81 5.29 5.41 -18.72
C CYS A 81 5.90 5.12 -20.11
N GLY A 82 6.48 3.93 -20.32
CA GLY A 82 7.18 3.55 -21.54
C GLY A 82 8.58 4.16 -21.72
N ASN A 83 9.14 4.81 -20.69
CA ASN A 83 10.50 5.34 -20.69
C ASN A 83 11.48 4.33 -20.06
N GLN A 84 12.78 4.52 -20.31
CA GLN A 84 13.83 3.68 -19.72
C GLN A 84 14.11 4.07 -18.27
N ALA A 85 14.57 3.10 -17.47
CA ALA A 85 15.03 3.37 -16.11
C ALA A 85 16.35 4.16 -16.13
N ALA A 86 16.47 5.18 -15.26
CA ALA A 86 17.67 6.01 -15.13
C ALA A 86 17.67 6.77 -13.79
N ASN A 87 18.84 7.27 -13.39
CA ASN A 87 18.91 8.33 -12.39
C ASN A 87 18.42 9.67 -12.97
N LEU A 88 17.71 10.43 -12.15
CA LEU A 88 17.30 11.79 -12.45
C LEU A 88 18.50 12.74 -12.47
N VAL A 89 18.34 13.86 -13.19
CA VAL A 89 19.27 14.98 -13.20
C VAL A 89 18.46 16.24 -12.96
N ASN A 90 18.65 16.87 -11.79
CA ASN A 90 17.83 17.99 -11.31
C ASN A 90 16.32 17.65 -11.27
N GLY A 91 16.00 16.41 -10.90
CA GLY A 91 14.63 15.91 -10.80
C GLY A 91 13.97 15.56 -12.13
N GLU A 92 14.62 15.81 -13.28
CA GLU A 92 14.16 15.38 -14.61
C GLU A 92 14.78 14.04 -15.03
N LEU A 93 14.01 13.23 -15.76
CA LEU A 93 14.53 12.04 -16.43
C LEU A 93 15.43 12.47 -17.60
N PRO A 94 16.66 11.96 -17.73
CA PRO A 94 17.55 12.31 -18.84
C PRO A 94 16.89 12.12 -20.21
N ALA A 95 17.16 13.04 -21.14
CA ALA A 95 16.61 12.98 -22.49
C ALA A 95 16.99 11.70 -23.26
N SER A 96 18.07 11.02 -22.87
CA SER A 96 18.48 9.71 -23.37
C SER A 96 17.63 8.53 -22.89
N ALA A 97 16.86 8.70 -21.81
CA ALA A 97 15.97 7.68 -21.24
C ALA A 97 14.48 7.94 -21.57
N ARG A 98 14.10 9.20 -21.83
CA ARG A 98 12.78 9.57 -22.38
C ARG A 98 12.58 8.91 -23.75
N THR A 99 11.61 8.02 -23.83
CA THR A 99 11.28 7.24 -25.06
C THR A 99 9.86 7.54 -25.56
N VAL A 100 8.93 7.85 -24.65
CA VAL A 100 7.51 8.13 -24.96
C VAL A 100 7.05 9.45 -24.33
N SER A 101 7.58 9.80 -23.15
CA SER A 101 7.20 11.03 -22.44
C SER A 101 8.08 12.21 -22.82
N ASN A 102 7.44 13.34 -23.16
CA ASN A 102 8.13 14.62 -23.32
C ASN A 102 8.49 15.24 -21.96
N TYR A 103 7.64 15.00 -20.96
CA TYR A 103 7.67 15.61 -19.63
C TYR A 103 7.70 14.52 -18.56
N ALA A 104 8.90 14.17 -18.10
CA ALA A 104 9.17 13.04 -17.20
C ALA A 104 10.07 13.52 -16.05
N GLN A 105 9.51 13.72 -14.86
CA GLN A 105 10.19 14.38 -13.73
C GLN A 105 9.46 14.21 -12.39
N LEU A 106 10.11 14.56 -11.28
CA LEU A 106 9.46 14.78 -9.98
C LEU A 106 8.34 15.82 -10.10
N ALA A 107 7.19 15.56 -9.48
CA ALA A 107 6.23 16.60 -9.19
C ALA A 107 6.79 17.53 -8.11
N ARG A 108 6.39 18.80 -8.14
CA ARG A 108 6.81 19.81 -7.15
C ARG A 108 5.59 20.42 -6.47
N ASP A 109 5.78 20.89 -5.24
CA ASP A 109 4.77 21.66 -4.51
C ASP A 109 4.85 23.17 -4.81
N GLU A 110 4.08 23.99 -4.09
CA GLU A 110 4.07 25.46 -4.25
C GLU A 110 5.39 26.15 -3.84
N SER A 111 6.26 25.46 -3.07
CA SER A 111 7.60 25.93 -2.73
C SER A 111 8.66 25.55 -3.77
N GLY A 112 8.32 24.64 -4.70
CA GLY A 112 9.25 24.05 -5.67
C GLY A 112 9.97 22.80 -5.16
N ALA A 113 9.74 22.38 -3.92
CA ALA A 113 10.28 21.14 -3.38
C ALA A 113 9.65 19.91 -4.06
N PRO A 114 10.39 18.81 -4.26
CA PRO A 114 9.81 17.54 -4.71
C PRO A 114 8.68 17.07 -3.79
N LYS A 115 7.56 16.66 -4.39
CA LYS A 115 6.33 16.32 -3.67
C LYS A 115 6.38 14.87 -3.18
N GLY A 116 6.25 14.67 -1.87
CA GLY A 116 6.27 13.34 -1.26
C GLY A 116 5.77 13.33 0.19
N ALA A 117 5.88 12.17 0.82
CA ALA A 117 5.62 11.91 2.24
C ALA A 117 6.64 10.88 2.76
N TYR A 118 6.88 10.89 4.08
CA TYR A 118 7.92 10.07 4.73
C TYR A 118 7.40 9.50 6.06
N THR A 119 7.21 8.17 6.12
CA THR A 119 6.82 7.43 7.35
C THR A 119 6.95 5.91 7.12
N ASP A 120 6.94 5.11 8.20
CA ASP A 120 7.04 3.64 8.16
C ASP A 120 5.71 2.99 7.73
N ILE A 121 5.47 2.88 6.42
CA ILE A 121 4.23 2.26 5.92
C ILE A 121 4.33 0.73 5.84
N ASN A 122 5.53 0.15 5.96
CA ASN A 122 5.76 -1.30 5.85
C ASN A 122 5.74 -2.02 7.22
N GLY A 123 6.14 -1.33 8.29
CA GLY A 123 6.18 -1.81 9.67
C GLY A 123 7.53 -2.40 10.12
N ASP A 124 8.66 -2.04 9.48
CA ASP A 124 10.00 -2.52 9.87
C ASP A 124 10.74 -1.63 10.89
N GLY A 125 10.17 -0.47 11.22
CA GLY A 125 10.74 0.53 12.12
C GLY A 125 11.56 1.61 11.40
N ARG A 126 11.33 1.84 10.11
CA ARG A 126 12.04 2.84 9.28
C ARG A 126 11.10 3.55 8.29
N ASP A 127 11.36 4.82 8.03
CA ASP A 127 10.53 5.59 7.08
C ASP A 127 10.72 5.15 5.62
N GLU A 128 9.63 4.81 4.92
CA GLU A 128 9.61 4.87 3.46
C GLU A 128 9.64 6.32 2.97
N ALA A 129 10.20 6.53 1.77
CA ALA A 129 10.00 7.74 0.99
C ALA A 129 8.99 7.47 -0.14
N VAL A 130 7.82 8.08 -0.05
CA VAL A 130 6.77 8.00 -1.09
C VAL A 130 6.77 9.28 -1.91
N ILE A 131 7.24 9.20 -3.15
CA ILE A 131 7.57 10.34 -4.02
C ILE A 131 6.65 10.39 -5.24
N VAL A 132 6.15 11.58 -5.59
CA VAL A 132 5.28 11.78 -6.76
C VAL A 132 6.13 12.02 -8.02
N TYR A 133 5.95 11.17 -9.02
CA TYR A 133 6.65 11.22 -10.29
C TYR A 133 5.69 11.35 -11.47
N ASN A 134 5.89 12.39 -12.27
CA ASN A 134 5.08 12.72 -13.43
C ASN A 134 5.72 12.15 -14.69
N CYS A 135 4.94 11.51 -15.57
CA CYS A 135 5.38 11.19 -16.92
C CYS A 135 4.25 11.30 -17.96
N ASP A 136 4.13 12.48 -18.59
CA ASP A 136 3.10 12.79 -19.59
C ASP A 136 3.63 12.60 -21.02
N GLY A 137 2.98 11.72 -21.80
CA GLY A 137 3.25 11.47 -23.22
C GLY A 137 2.38 12.29 -24.19
N GLY A 138 1.47 13.10 -23.67
CA GLY A 138 0.57 13.96 -24.41
C GLY A 138 -0.69 13.26 -24.95
N GLY A 139 -1.42 13.97 -25.80
CA GLY A 139 -2.70 13.50 -26.35
C GLY A 139 -3.84 13.54 -25.34
N ALA A 140 -4.96 12.87 -25.66
CA ALA A 140 -6.19 12.92 -24.86
C ALA A 140 -6.18 12.00 -23.62
N ALA A 141 -5.30 10.99 -23.58
CA ALA A 141 -5.17 10.08 -22.44
C ALA A 141 -4.87 10.84 -21.14
N GLY A 142 -5.51 10.46 -20.04
CA GLY A 142 -5.07 10.87 -18.71
C GLY A 142 -3.76 10.18 -18.40
N TRP A 143 -2.66 10.93 -18.38
CA TRP A 143 -1.40 10.51 -17.78
C TRP A 143 -1.45 10.95 -16.31
N PRO A 144 -1.71 10.03 -15.38
CA PRO A 144 -1.64 10.37 -13.96
C PRO A 144 -0.19 10.54 -13.55
N ASP A 145 0.00 11.15 -12.39
CA ASP A 145 1.26 11.05 -11.66
C ASP A 145 1.39 9.62 -11.11
N ASN A 146 2.56 9.27 -10.60
CA ASN A 146 2.86 7.94 -10.08
C ASN A 146 3.41 8.10 -8.67
N LEU A 147 3.10 7.17 -7.76
CA LEU A 147 3.78 7.09 -6.47
C LEU A 147 4.90 6.06 -6.58
N LEU A 148 6.13 6.54 -6.50
CA LEU A 148 7.33 5.71 -6.39
C LEU A 148 7.69 5.58 -4.91
N ILE A 149 7.93 4.36 -4.46
CA ILE A 149 8.16 4.03 -3.06
C ILE A 149 9.59 3.52 -2.92
N TYR A 150 10.33 4.15 -2.02
CA TYR A 150 11.73 3.86 -1.72
C TYR A 150 11.90 3.59 -0.23
N ASP A 151 12.93 2.83 0.15
CA ASP A 151 13.33 2.73 1.55
C ASP A 151 13.99 4.02 2.07
N ASN A 152 14.23 4.07 3.39
CA ASN A 152 14.97 5.13 4.07
C ASN A 152 16.41 5.36 3.53
N ASP A 153 16.94 4.47 2.69
CA ASP A 153 18.26 4.59 2.04
C ASP A 153 18.17 5.01 0.56
N LEU A 154 16.95 5.30 0.07
CA LEU A 154 16.57 5.63 -1.30
C LEU A 154 16.78 4.51 -2.34
N ASN A 155 16.79 3.25 -1.91
CA ASN A 155 16.64 2.12 -2.83
C ASN A 155 15.17 2.01 -3.27
N TYR A 156 14.93 1.85 -4.57
CA TYR A 156 13.57 1.67 -5.09
C TYR A 156 12.99 0.33 -4.63
N LEU A 157 11.81 0.39 -4.02
CA LEU A 157 11.04 -0.79 -3.63
C LEU A 157 10.02 -1.15 -4.71
N THR A 158 9.12 -0.22 -5.04
CA THR A 158 7.92 -0.50 -5.84
C THR A 158 7.15 0.79 -6.22
N ASP A 159 6.10 0.68 -7.03
CA ASP A 159 5.19 1.76 -7.39
C ASP A 159 3.71 1.42 -7.11
N PHE A 160 2.91 2.42 -6.72
CA PHE A 160 1.48 2.19 -6.49
C PHE A 160 0.68 2.24 -7.80
N THR A 161 0.24 1.07 -8.25
CA THR A 161 -0.50 0.87 -9.50
C THR A 161 -2.02 0.73 -9.33
N GLY A 162 -2.52 0.46 -8.12
CA GLY A 162 -3.90 0.05 -7.83
C GLY A 162 -5.00 1.11 -7.95
N TRP A 163 -4.72 2.30 -8.49
CA TRP A 163 -5.61 3.48 -8.48
C TRP A 163 -7.08 3.24 -8.86
N LYS A 164 -7.31 2.38 -9.85
CA LYS A 164 -8.66 2.08 -10.35
C LYS A 164 -9.46 1.23 -9.37
N ASP A 165 -8.80 0.31 -8.68
CA ASP A 165 -9.44 -0.66 -7.79
C ASP A 165 -9.85 -0.03 -6.45
N VAL A 166 -9.17 1.05 -6.05
CA VAL A 166 -9.47 1.84 -4.84
C VAL A 166 -10.83 2.54 -4.89
N SER A 167 -11.28 2.97 -6.08
CA SER A 167 -12.41 3.90 -6.19
C SER A 167 -13.32 3.71 -7.42
N GLY A 168 -12.95 2.86 -8.38
CA GLY A 168 -13.63 2.75 -9.68
C GLY A 168 -13.40 3.94 -10.63
N TYR A 169 -12.84 5.05 -10.14
CA TYR A 169 -12.50 6.22 -10.95
C TYR A 169 -11.13 6.06 -11.61
N SER A 170 -10.96 6.63 -12.81
CA SER A 170 -9.63 6.76 -13.38
C SER A 170 -8.93 7.98 -12.77
N PRO A 171 -7.65 7.88 -12.34
CA PRO A 171 -6.93 9.02 -11.80
C PRO A 171 -6.82 10.16 -12.82
N ALA A 172 -6.90 11.40 -12.35
CA ALA A 172 -6.81 12.59 -13.19
C ALA A 172 -5.38 12.82 -13.76
N ARG A 173 -5.23 13.78 -14.67
CA ARG A 173 -3.92 14.45 -14.85
C ARG A 173 -3.60 15.27 -13.61
N HIS A 174 -2.34 15.26 -13.17
CA HIS A 174 -1.92 15.96 -11.95
C HIS A 174 -2.81 15.59 -10.75
N HIS A 175 -3.17 14.31 -10.67
CA HIS A 175 -4.15 13.85 -9.70
C HIS A 175 -3.71 14.10 -8.27
N ILE A 176 -2.44 13.94 -7.88
CA ILE A 176 -2.05 14.03 -6.47
C ILE A 176 -2.03 15.49 -6.01
N GLN A 177 -3.03 15.84 -5.22
CA GLN A 177 -3.24 17.19 -4.71
C GLN A 177 -2.46 17.45 -3.44
N ALA A 178 -2.48 16.53 -2.47
CA ALA A 178 -1.79 16.68 -1.19
C ALA A 178 -1.46 15.33 -0.53
N PHE A 179 -0.54 15.38 0.44
CA PHE A 179 -0.31 14.32 1.42
C PHE A 179 -0.60 14.84 2.82
N GLN A 180 -0.94 13.92 3.71
CA GLN A 180 -0.83 14.01 5.17
C GLN A 180 -0.30 12.65 5.63
N TRP A 181 0.41 12.56 6.75
CA TRP A 181 0.89 11.29 7.27
C TRP A 181 0.98 11.30 8.80
N ASP A 182 0.87 10.11 9.38
CA ASP A 182 1.08 9.80 10.79
C ASP A 182 2.23 8.77 10.91
N GLU A 183 2.32 8.00 12.00
CA GLU A 183 3.48 7.13 12.29
C GLU A 183 3.51 5.83 11.44
N ASP A 184 2.37 5.40 10.88
CA ASP A 184 2.23 4.15 10.14
C ASP A 184 1.44 4.26 8.81
N SER A 185 0.93 5.44 8.45
CA SER A 185 0.13 5.62 7.23
C SER A 185 0.36 6.96 6.50
N ILE A 186 0.11 6.95 5.19
CA ILE A 186 0.13 8.15 4.33
C ILE A 186 -1.24 8.37 3.72
N ARG A 187 -1.94 9.44 4.12
CA ARG A 187 -3.19 9.88 3.51
C ARG A 187 -2.91 10.68 2.24
N VAL A 188 -3.19 10.06 1.09
CA VAL A 188 -3.04 10.66 -0.23
C VAL A 188 -4.38 11.27 -0.67
N GLN A 189 -4.36 12.55 -1.07
CA GLN A 189 -5.52 13.24 -1.61
C GLN A 189 -5.35 13.40 -3.13
N TRP A 190 -6.30 12.89 -3.94
CA TRP A 190 -6.23 12.99 -5.39
C TRP A 190 -7.54 13.38 -6.10
N LEU A 191 -7.45 13.67 -7.39
CA LEU A 191 -8.61 13.90 -8.28
C LEU A 191 -8.88 12.68 -9.16
N GLY A 192 -10.16 12.35 -9.37
CA GLY A 192 -10.60 11.23 -10.21
C GLY A 192 -11.62 11.63 -11.26
N TYR A 193 -11.48 11.07 -12.46
CA TYR A 193 -12.49 11.18 -13.52
C TYR A 193 -13.62 10.17 -13.28
N ALA A 194 -14.85 10.67 -13.16
CA ALA A 194 -16.06 9.89 -13.34
C ALA A 194 -16.32 9.57 -14.82
N GLU A 195 -17.14 8.55 -15.11
CA GLU A 195 -17.49 8.06 -16.47
C GLU A 195 -17.85 9.17 -17.48
N LYS A 196 -18.44 10.26 -17.00
CA LYS A 196 -18.99 11.36 -17.81
C LYS A 196 -18.17 12.65 -17.73
N ASP A 197 -17.00 12.62 -17.10
CA ASP A 197 -16.12 13.78 -17.02
C ASP A 197 -15.43 14.03 -18.36
N ALA A 198 -15.31 15.30 -18.75
CA ALA A 198 -14.42 15.69 -19.82
C ALA A 198 -12.96 15.55 -19.37
N ALA A 199 -12.05 15.15 -20.26
CA ALA A 199 -10.63 14.92 -19.95
C ALA A 199 -9.86 16.14 -19.39
N CYS A 200 -10.45 17.34 -19.40
CA CYS A 200 -9.93 18.53 -18.71
C CYS A 200 -10.24 18.60 -17.21
N CYS A 201 -11.27 17.89 -16.77
CA CYS A 201 -12.17 18.39 -15.72
C CYS A 201 -12.73 17.28 -14.84
N ALA A 202 -11.88 16.67 -14.01
CA ALA A 202 -12.28 15.70 -12.99
C ALA A 202 -13.34 16.27 -12.03
N SER A 203 -14.35 15.47 -11.70
CA SER A 203 -15.46 15.86 -10.80
C SER A 203 -15.42 15.19 -9.43
N ARG A 204 -14.50 14.25 -9.19
CA ARG A 204 -14.30 13.59 -7.89
C ARG A 204 -13.02 14.06 -7.21
N LYS A 205 -13.13 14.36 -5.92
CA LYS A 205 -12.01 14.59 -5.01
C LYS A 205 -11.99 13.44 -4.00
N LEU A 206 -10.86 12.74 -3.95
CA LEU A 206 -10.67 11.47 -3.27
C LEU A 206 -9.61 11.64 -2.17
N LEU A 207 -9.77 10.89 -1.08
CA LEU A 207 -8.77 10.75 -0.01
C LEU A 207 -8.67 9.26 0.33
N GLY A 208 -7.46 8.73 0.38
CA GLY A 208 -7.18 7.32 0.68
C GLY A 208 -5.96 7.17 1.57
N GLU A 209 -5.91 6.07 2.32
CA GLU A 209 -4.86 5.72 3.27
C GLU A 209 -3.94 4.67 2.65
N LEU A 210 -2.70 5.04 2.37
CA LEU A 210 -1.66 4.18 1.85
C LEU A 210 -0.87 3.53 3.00
N THR A 211 -0.79 2.20 2.95
CA THR A 211 0.04 1.34 3.79
C THR A 211 0.76 0.33 2.89
N MET A 212 1.76 -0.40 3.40
CA MET A 212 2.51 -1.41 2.64
C MET A 212 2.64 -2.75 3.40
N PRO A 213 1.52 -3.34 3.89
CA PRO A 213 1.55 -4.56 4.69
C PRO A 213 2.21 -5.72 3.92
N GLY A 214 3.25 -6.31 4.51
CA GLY A 214 4.01 -7.39 3.87
C GLY A 214 4.77 -6.99 2.61
N GLY A 215 5.08 -5.70 2.43
CA GLY A 215 5.78 -5.17 1.25
C GLY A 215 4.89 -4.88 0.04
N VAL A 216 3.56 -4.92 0.20
CA VAL A 216 2.60 -4.70 -0.91
C VAL A 216 1.80 -3.40 -0.71
N PRO A 217 2.05 -2.36 -1.53
CA PRO A 217 1.34 -1.09 -1.44
C PRO A 217 -0.18 -1.25 -1.57
N THR A 218 -0.89 -0.88 -0.51
CA THR A 218 -2.34 -1.05 -0.37
C THR A 218 -2.97 0.29 0.02
N MET A 219 -4.00 0.71 -0.72
CA MET A 219 -4.67 2.00 -0.54
C MET A 219 -6.15 1.79 -0.17
N THR A 220 -6.56 2.23 1.01
CA THR A 220 -7.96 2.17 1.46
C THR A 220 -8.64 3.52 1.22
N LEU A 221 -9.79 3.55 0.54
CA LEU A 221 -10.53 4.80 0.30
C LEU A 221 -11.19 5.31 1.60
N ILE A 222 -10.83 6.51 2.05
CA ILE A 222 -11.41 7.17 3.23
C ILE A 222 -12.62 8.04 2.83
N THR A 223 -12.47 8.87 1.79
CA THR A 223 -13.55 9.76 1.34
C THR A 223 -13.58 9.93 -0.17
N ASP A 224 -14.79 10.06 -0.72
CA ASP A 224 -15.05 10.44 -2.11
C ASP A 224 -16.13 11.54 -2.12
N VAL A 225 -15.76 12.74 -2.57
CA VAL A 225 -16.64 13.91 -2.57
C VAL A 225 -16.67 14.61 -3.95
N PRO A 226 -17.77 15.27 -4.33
CA PRO A 226 -17.78 16.10 -5.53
C PRO A 226 -16.78 17.25 -5.43
N VAL A 227 -16.12 17.59 -6.53
CA VAL A 227 -15.37 18.84 -6.67
C VAL A 227 -16.38 20.00 -6.74
N THR A 228 -16.55 20.69 -5.62
CA THR A 228 -17.28 21.96 -5.57
C THR A 228 -16.53 23.04 -6.36
N ARG A 229 -17.24 23.79 -7.20
CA ARG A 229 -16.77 24.95 -7.94
C ARG A 229 -17.47 26.21 -7.45
#